data_AF-A0A4Q8AGK0-F1
#
_entry.id   AF-A0A4Q8AGK0-F1
#
_cell.length_a   1.000
_cell.length_b   1.000
_cell.length_c   1.000
_cell.angle_alpha   90.00
_cell.angle_beta   90.00
_cell.angle_gamma   90.00
#
_symmetry.space_group_name_H-M   'P 1'
#
loop_
_entity.id
_entity.type
_entity.pdbx_description
1 polymer ?
#
loop_
_entity_poly.entity_id
_entity_poly.type
_entity_poly.pdbx_seq_one_letter_code
_entity_poly.pdbx_strand_id
1 'polypeptide(L)'
;MLALVVLFIVAISAPFFMIAGRAWSGRSRRWAVDRPEYGAFHRLNYLPLKAGAAGIWVLSFIPGAMARVSGSDAAEAIEFYTVFPVGMVLVAAKFWWPAALAPQWQKEWVARGGDVGAVDVPLWGPGETVPERAKKKGLQ
;
A
#
# COMPACT_ATOMS: atom_id res chain seq x y z
N MET A 1 -30.19 -4.95 -0.74
CA MET A 1 -29.33 -4.77 0.46
C MET A 1 -27.90 -5.22 0.19
N LEU A 2 -27.64 -6.46 -0.24
CA LEU A 2 -26.30 -6.98 -0.49
C LEU A 2 -25.44 -6.14 -1.45
N ALA A 3 -25.99 -5.74 -2.60
CA ALA A 3 -25.29 -4.92 -3.57
C ALA A 3 -24.82 -3.58 -2.98
N LEU A 4 -25.61 -2.97 -2.09
CA LEU A 4 -25.24 -1.72 -1.42
C LEU A 4 -24.06 -1.94 -0.44
N VAL A 5 -24.06 -3.05 0.29
CA VAL A 5 -22.96 -3.41 1.20
C VAL A 5 -21.66 -3.67 0.43
N VAL A 6 -21.73 -4.42 -0.68
CA VAL A 6 -20.56 -4.69 -1.53
C VAL A 6 -20.04 -3.39 -2.17
N LEU A 7 -20.93 -2.55 -2.70
CA LEU A 7 -20.55 -1.25 -3.27
C LEU A 7 -19.90 -0.34 -2.22
N PHE A 8 -20.41 -0.34 -0.99
CA PHE A 8 -19.82 0.42 0.11
C PHE A 8 -18.40 -0.07 0.45
N ILE A 9 -18.21 -1.38 0.57
CA ILE A 9 -16.89 -1.98 0.83
C ILE A 9 -15.91 -1.64 -0.30
N VAL A 10 -16.34 -1.78 -1.55
CA VAL A 10 -15.52 -1.41 -2.72
C VAL A 10 -15.18 0.08 -2.71
N ALA A 11 -16.15 0.96 -2.44
CA ALA A 11 -15.95 2.39 -2.38
C ALA A 11 -14.93 2.79 -1.30
N ILE A 12 -14.95 2.14 -0.14
CA ILE A 12 -13.96 2.36 0.92
C ILE A 12 -12.58 1.83 0.50
N SER A 13 -12.51 0.70 -0.20
CA SER A 13 -11.25 0.10 -0.65
C SER A 13 -10.58 0.88 -1.80
N ALA A 14 -11.35 1.56 -2.64
CA ALA A 14 -10.85 2.20 -3.86
C ALA A 14 -9.75 3.26 -3.63
N PRO A 15 -9.87 4.18 -2.65
CA PRO A 15 -8.78 5.12 -2.32
C PRO A 15 -7.46 4.44 -2.01
N PHE A 16 -7.48 3.30 -1.31
CA PHE A 16 -6.28 2.54 -0.95
C PHE A 16 -5.57 2.01 -2.18
N PHE A 17 -6.32 1.40 -3.12
CA PHE A 17 -5.76 0.93 -4.38
C PHE A 17 -5.30 2.05 -5.29
N MET A 18 -5.98 3.21 -5.28
CA MET A 18 -5.53 4.39 -6.01
C MET A 18 -4.19 4.93 -5.48
N ILE A 19 -4.01 4.98 -4.16
CA ILE A 19 -2.76 5.39 -3.52
C ILE A 19 -1.65 4.38 -3.85
N ALA A 20 -1.91 3.09 -3.63
CA ALA A 20 -0.98 2.01 -3.90
C ALA A 20 -0.57 1.97 -5.39
N GLY A 21 -1.54 2.03 -6.31
CA GLY A 21 -1.29 2.01 -7.75
C GLY A 21 -0.50 3.23 -8.24
N ARG A 22 -0.78 4.44 -7.72
CA ARG A 22 0.01 5.64 -8.04
C ARG A 22 1.45 5.56 -7.53
N ALA A 23 1.67 4.88 -6.40
CA ALA A 23 2.99 4.67 -5.86
C ALA A 23 3.76 3.57 -6.60
N TRP A 24 3.15 2.43 -6.87
CA TRP A 24 3.76 1.31 -7.60
C TRP A 24 4.14 1.70 -9.02
N SER A 25 3.29 2.47 -9.72
CA SER A 25 3.60 3.02 -11.04
C SER A 25 4.63 4.16 -11.02
N GLY A 26 5.05 4.62 -9.84
CA GLY A 26 5.99 5.74 -9.71
C GLY A 26 5.42 7.10 -10.13
N ARG A 27 4.10 7.24 -10.33
CA ARG A 27 3.45 8.55 -10.58
C ARG A 27 3.50 9.48 -9.36
N SER A 28 3.51 8.89 -8.17
CA SER A 28 3.75 9.57 -6.91
C SER A 28 4.91 8.88 -6.23
N ARG A 29 6.09 9.53 -6.12
CA ARG A 29 7.29 8.98 -5.46
C ARG A 29 7.69 9.72 -4.20
N ARG A 30 7.09 10.89 -3.93
CA ARG A 30 7.44 11.76 -2.79
C ARG A 30 7.45 11.03 -1.45
N TRP A 31 6.52 10.09 -1.27
CA TRP A 31 6.41 9.29 -0.06
C TRP A 31 7.67 8.46 0.24
N ALA A 32 8.48 8.11 -0.77
CA ALA A 32 9.70 7.33 -0.55
C ALA A 32 10.78 8.10 0.21
N VAL A 33 10.71 9.44 0.21
CA VAL A 33 11.63 10.33 0.95
C VAL A 33 11.18 10.53 2.40
N ASP A 34 9.89 10.33 2.68
CA ASP A 34 9.38 10.50 4.04
C ASP A 34 10.00 9.42 4.95
N ARG A 35 10.29 9.78 6.20
CA ARG A 35 10.91 8.86 7.15
C ARG A 35 10.02 7.63 7.37
N PRO A 36 10.61 6.44 7.58
CA PRO A 36 9.85 5.27 7.98
C PRO A 36 9.10 5.55 9.29
N GLU A 37 7.95 4.89 9.46
CA GLU A 37 7.16 4.95 10.69
C GLU A 37 8.00 4.52 11.91
N TYR A 38 7.75 5.15 13.05
CA TYR A 38 8.46 4.86 14.31
C TYR A 38 8.26 3.40 14.73
N GLY A 39 9.35 2.71 15.05
CA GLY A 39 9.32 1.30 15.49
C GLY A 39 9.24 0.26 14.37
N ALA A 40 9.36 0.65 13.10
CA ALA A 40 9.51 -0.30 12.00
C ALA A 40 10.94 -0.84 11.90
N PHE A 41 11.12 -2.13 11.57
CA PHE A 41 12.46 -2.74 11.40
C PHE A 41 13.12 -2.40 10.05
N HIS A 42 12.52 -1.49 9.27
CA HIS A 42 12.98 -1.15 7.93
C HIS A 42 13.35 0.34 7.81
N ARG A 43 14.38 0.62 7.02
CA ARG A 43 14.83 2.00 6.72
C ARG A 43 13.96 2.71 5.68
N LEU A 44 13.21 1.94 4.88
CA LEU A 44 12.43 2.47 3.77
C LEU A 44 10.99 2.76 4.19
N ASN A 45 10.39 3.80 3.62
CA ASN A 45 8.95 3.98 3.71
C ASN A 45 8.25 2.94 2.83
N TYR A 46 7.21 2.30 3.35
CA TYR A 46 6.36 1.33 2.64
C TYR A 46 4.88 1.69 2.72
N LEU A 47 4.55 2.94 3.05
CA LEU A 47 3.17 3.43 3.20
C LEU A 47 2.22 2.99 2.08
N PRO A 48 2.58 3.06 0.78
CA PRO A 48 1.64 2.67 -0.27
C PRO A 48 1.43 1.16 -0.39
N LEU A 49 2.42 0.36 0.00
CA LEU A 49 2.27 -1.09 0.12
C LEU A 49 1.34 -1.45 1.28
N LYS A 50 1.49 -0.76 2.43
CA LYS A 50 0.56 -0.84 3.56
C LYS A 50 -0.85 -0.41 3.15
N ALA A 51 -0.98 0.66 2.36
CA ALA A 51 -2.26 1.11 1.83
C ALA A 51 -2.89 0.03 0.92
N GLY A 52 -2.15 -0.55 -0.02
CA GLY A 52 -2.65 -1.63 -0.87
C GLY A 52 -3.14 -2.84 -0.06
N ALA A 53 -2.36 -3.27 0.94
CA ALA A 53 -2.76 -4.35 1.84
C ALA A 53 -3.99 -3.99 2.70
N ALA A 54 -4.14 -2.74 3.13
CA ALA A 54 -5.33 -2.25 3.82
C ALA A 54 -6.57 -2.32 2.90
N GLY A 55 -6.42 -1.99 1.61
CA GLY A 55 -7.47 -2.19 0.61
C GLY A 55 -7.90 -3.65 0.49
N ILE A 56 -6.94 -4.59 0.45
CA ILE A 56 -7.22 -6.03 0.42
C ILE A 56 -7.93 -6.48 1.70
N TRP A 57 -7.51 -5.99 2.86
CA TRP A 57 -8.16 -6.29 4.13
C TRP A 57 -9.62 -5.82 4.16
N VAL A 58 -9.91 -4.63 3.67
CA VAL A 58 -11.30 -4.15 3.54
C VAL A 58 -12.11 -5.03 2.58
N LEU A 59 -11.54 -5.45 1.45
CA LEU A 59 -12.22 -6.36 0.52
C LEU A 59 -12.48 -7.76 1.12
N SER A 60 -11.65 -8.21 2.08
CA SER A 60 -11.80 -9.52 2.71
C SER A 60 -13.07 -9.67 3.58
N PHE A 61 -13.79 -8.57 3.83
CA PHE A 61 -15.11 -8.59 4.47
C PHE A 61 -16.25 -8.98 3.52
N ILE A 62 -16.04 -8.94 2.18
CA ILE A 62 -17.08 -9.27 1.19
C ILE A 62 -17.64 -10.69 1.40
N PRO A 63 -16.84 -11.76 1.53
CA PRO A 63 -17.35 -13.10 1.76
C PRO A 63 -18.24 -13.22 3.00
N GLY A 64 -17.83 -12.62 4.13
CA GLY A 64 -18.63 -12.59 5.36
C GLY A 64 -19.93 -11.80 5.19
N ALA A 65 -19.90 -10.67 4.49
CA ALA A 65 -21.10 -9.89 4.18
C ALA A 65 -22.09 -10.65 3.28
N MET A 66 -21.58 -11.35 2.26
CA MET A 66 -22.39 -12.22 1.40
C MET A 66 -23.07 -13.32 2.22
N ALA A 67 -22.32 -13.98 3.10
CA ALA A 67 -22.81 -15.06 3.96
C ALA A 67 -23.90 -14.59 4.95
N ARG A 68 -23.76 -13.39 5.53
CA ARG A 68 -24.79 -12.81 6.41
C ARG A 68 -26.08 -12.53 5.66
N VAL A 69 -26.00 -11.94 4.48
CA VAL A 69 -27.21 -11.62 3.71
C VAL A 69 -27.90 -12.87 3.17
N SER A 70 -27.15 -13.95 2.91
CA SER A 70 -27.73 -15.24 2.56
C SER A 70 -28.27 -16.05 3.75
N GLY A 71 -28.18 -15.53 4.98
CA GLY A 71 -28.63 -16.22 6.18
C GLY A 71 -27.79 -17.45 6.54
N SER A 72 -26.49 -17.43 6.21
CA SER A 72 -25.59 -18.53 6.57
C SER A 72 -25.15 -18.41 8.03
N ASP A 73 -25.36 -19.48 8.80
CA ASP A 73 -24.87 -19.60 10.17
C ASP A 73 -23.33 -19.60 10.25
N ALA A 74 -22.66 -19.88 9.13
CA ALA A 74 -21.20 -19.89 9.03
C ALA A 74 -20.60 -18.50 8.77
N ALA A 75 -21.39 -17.43 8.72
CA ALA A 75 -20.91 -16.09 8.35
C ALA A 75 -19.76 -15.58 9.23
N GLU A 76 -19.82 -15.84 10.53
CA GLU A 76 -18.76 -15.46 11.49
C GLU A 76 -17.47 -16.25 11.24
N ALA A 77 -17.59 -17.56 10.99
CA ALA A 77 -16.44 -18.40 10.67
C ALA A 77 -15.80 -17.95 9.34
N ILE A 78 -16.62 -17.69 8.31
CA ILE A 78 -16.14 -17.20 7.01
C ILE A 78 -15.37 -15.89 7.20
N GLU A 79 -15.92 -14.93 7.93
CA GLU A 79 -15.24 -13.66 8.18
C GLU A 79 -13.95 -13.86 8.97
N PHE A 80 -13.95 -14.71 10.00
CA PHE A 80 -12.73 -15.02 10.75
C PHE A 80 -11.66 -15.57 9.80
N TYR A 81 -11.98 -16.59 9.00
CA TYR A 81 -11.01 -17.21 8.11
C TYR A 81 -10.59 -16.35 6.90
N THR A 82 -11.35 -15.31 6.52
CA THR A 82 -10.95 -14.40 5.45
C THR A 82 -10.26 -13.14 5.96
N VAL A 83 -10.75 -12.53 7.04
CA VAL A 83 -10.26 -11.25 7.58
C VAL A 83 -9.05 -11.45 8.48
N PHE A 84 -9.06 -12.48 9.34
CA PHE A 84 -8.00 -12.68 10.33
C PHE A 84 -6.62 -12.92 9.68
N PRO A 85 -6.45 -13.82 8.69
CA PRO A 85 -5.15 -14.02 8.06
C PRO A 85 -4.63 -12.75 7.37
N VAL A 86 -5.49 -12.02 6.68
CA VAL A 86 -5.11 -10.76 6.01
C VAL A 86 -4.75 -9.68 7.04
N GLY A 87 -5.48 -9.62 8.15
CA GLY A 87 -5.17 -8.74 9.28
C GLY A 87 -3.82 -9.05 9.91
N MET A 88 -3.49 -10.34 10.11
CA MET A 88 -2.18 -10.76 10.60
C MET A 88 -1.04 -10.39 9.64
N VAL A 89 -1.26 -10.55 8.33
CA VAL A 89 -0.30 -10.07 7.32
C VAL A 89 -0.11 -8.56 7.43
N LEU A 90 -1.17 -7.78 7.64
CA LEU A 90 -1.08 -6.33 7.83
C LEU A 90 -0.31 -5.91 9.10
N VAL A 91 -0.55 -6.62 10.21
CA VAL A 91 0.18 -6.38 11.45
C VAL A 91 1.65 -6.73 11.26
N ALA A 92 1.96 -7.90 10.66
CA ALA A 92 3.33 -8.29 10.34
C ALA A 92 4.00 -7.26 9.41
N ALA A 93 3.29 -6.83 8.36
CA ALA A 93 3.69 -5.80 7.40
C ALA A 93 4.00 -4.44 8.03
N LYS A 94 3.38 -4.12 9.17
CA LYS A 94 3.69 -2.88 9.92
C LYS A 94 5.15 -2.89 10.40
N PHE A 95 5.63 -4.05 10.85
CA PHE A 95 6.95 -4.22 11.44
C PHE A 95 7.98 -4.69 10.42
N TRP A 96 7.57 -5.54 9.49
CA TRP A 96 8.42 -6.24 8.56
C TRP A 96 7.76 -6.32 7.18
N TRP A 97 8.23 -5.48 6.25
CA TRP A 97 7.82 -5.56 4.84
C TRP A 97 8.97 -6.15 4.01
N PRO A 98 8.74 -7.20 3.20
CA PRO A 98 9.78 -7.79 2.37
C PRO A 98 10.28 -6.78 1.33
N ALA A 99 11.59 -6.51 1.32
CA ALA A 99 12.20 -5.65 0.31
C ALA A 99 11.92 -6.13 -1.13
N ALA A 100 11.71 -7.45 -1.32
CA ALA A 100 11.32 -8.05 -2.59
C ALA A 100 10.02 -7.49 -3.18
N LEU A 101 9.07 -7.04 -2.34
CA LEU A 101 7.78 -6.49 -2.76
C LEU A 101 7.83 -4.98 -3.04
N ALA A 102 8.97 -4.32 -2.82
CA ALA A 102 9.13 -2.93 -3.19
C ALA A 102 9.06 -2.76 -4.72
N PRO A 103 8.46 -1.66 -5.23
CA PRO A 103 8.53 -1.33 -6.65
C PRO A 103 9.97 -1.26 -7.15
N GLN A 104 10.17 -1.68 -8.39
CA GLN A 104 11.50 -1.72 -9.01
C GLN A 104 12.20 -0.36 -8.97
N TRP A 105 11.49 0.73 -9.29
CA TRP A 105 12.03 2.09 -9.23
C TRP A 105 12.53 2.47 -7.83
N GLN A 106 11.85 2.00 -6.76
CA GLN A 106 12.23 2.32 -5.39
C GLN A 106 13.51 1.56 -5.01
N LYS A 107 13.62 0.28 -5.41
CA LYS A 107 14.83 -0.51 -5.23
C LYS A 107 16.02 0.13 -5.93
N GLU A 108 15.84 0.60 -7.16
CA GLU A 108 16.88 1.28 -7.94
C GLU A 108 17.29 2.61 -7.30
N TRP A 109 16.33 3.40 -6.81
CA TRP A 109 16.62 4.64 -6.09
C TRP A 109 17.41 4.41 -4.80
N VAL A 110 17.04 3.39 -4.03
CA VAL A 110 17.79 2.97 -2.83
C VAL A 110 19.19 2.48 -3.18
N ALA A 111 19.34 1.69 -4.26
CA ALA A 111 20.64 1.21 -4.71
C ALA A 111 21.59 2.35 -5.10
N ARG A 112 21.06 3.52 -5.50
CA ARG A 112 21.82 4.74 -5.76
C ARG A 112 22.14 5.55 -4.49
N GLY A 113 21.65 5.15 -3.32
CA GLY A 113 21.88 5.83 -2.04
C GLY A 113 20.81 6.85 -1.64
N GLY A 114 19.62 6.78 -2.25
CA GLY A 114 18.54 7.74 -1.97
C GLY A 114 17.99 7.70 -0.54
N ASP A 115 18.07 6.55 0.15
CA ASP A 115 17.55 6.36 1.50
C ASP A 115 18.48 6.88 2.61
N VAL A 116 19.78 7.02 2.33
CA VAL A 116 20.80 7.46 3.30
C VAL A 116 20.95 8.99 3.38
N GLY A 117 20.04 9.74 2.75
CA GLY A 117 20.06 11.20 2.76
C GLY A 117 21.13 11.81 1.86
N ALA A 118 21.62 11.06 0.87
CA ALA A 118 22.41 11.63 -0.22
C ALA A 118 21.51 12.60 -0.99
N VAL A 119 21.68 13.90 -0.71
CA VAL A 119 20.87 15.00 -1.24
C VAL A 119 20.88 15.04 -2.78
N ASP A 120 21.88 14.41 -3.38
CA ASP A 120 22.15 14.46 -4.81
C ASP A 120 21.60 13.26 -5.59
N VAL A 121 20.90 12.31 -4.94
CA VAL A 121 20.37 11.12 -5.62
C VAL A 121 18.92 11.36 -6.09
N PRO A 122 18.69 11.52 -7.41
CA PRO A 122 17.37 11.85 -7.93
C PRO A 122 16.37 10.70 -7.71
N LEU A 123 15.13 11.06 -7.35
CA LEU A 123 14.00 10.14 -7.23
C LEU A 123 13.60 9.48 -8.56
N TRP A 124 14.06 10.08 -9.66
CA TRP A 124 13.89 9.57 -11.01
C TRP A 124 15.15 8.83 -11.46
N GLY A 125 14.96 7.72 -12.18
CA GLY A 125 16.07 6.95 -12.73
C GLY A 125 16.77 7.71 -13.86
N PRO A 126 17.99 7.29 -14.26
CA PRO A 126 18.66 7.82 -15.44
C PRO A 126 17.75 7.68 -16.67
N GLY A 127 17.40 8.79 -17.33
CA GLY A 127 16.54 8.82 -18.52
C GLY A 127 15.04 8.99 -18.25
N GLU A 128 14.60 9.01 -16.99
CA GLU A 128 13.22 9.37 -16.66
C GLU A 128 13.06 10.90 -16.60
N THR A 129 11.98 11.41 -17.20
CA THR A 129 11.66 12.84 -17.12
C THR A 129 11.02 13.17 -15.77
N VAL A 130 11.57 14.16 -15.08
CA VAL A 130 10.96 14.68 -13.84
C VAL A 130 9.64 15.36 -14.18
N PRO A 131 8.50 14.96 -13.60
CA PRO A 131 7.22 15.60 -13.84
C PRO A 131 7.26 17.07 -13.41
N GLU A 132 6.66 17.98 -14.19
CA GLU A 132 6.59 19.42 -13.87
C GLU A 132 6.07 19.70 -12.45
N ARG A 133 5.08 18.92 -11.98
CA ARG A 133 4.54 19.04 -10.62
C ARG A 133 5.56 18.69 -9.53
N ALA A 134 6.51 17.81 -9.83
CA ALA A 134 7.57 17.44 -8.89
C ALA A 134 8.69 18.48 -8.89
N LYS A 135 9.05 19.02 -10.05
CA LYS A 135 9.99 20.17 -10.17
C LYS A 135 9.53 21.36 -9.34
N LYS A 136 8.23 21.72 -9.42
CA LYS A 136 7.62 22.79 -8.62
C LYS A 136 7.71 22.56 -7.10
N LYS A 137 7.92 21.33 -6.65
CA LYS A 137 8.07 20.95 -5.23
C LYS A 137 9.54 20.80 -4.80
N GLY A 138 10.49 21.12 -5.69
CA GLY A 138 11.92 20.96 -5.41
C GLY A 138 12.37 19.50 -5.29
N LEU A 139 11.59 18.54 -5.81
CA LEU A 139 11.99 17.14 -5.87
C LEU A 139 12.83 16.95 -7.14
N GLN A 140 14.08 16.56 -6.96
CA GLN A 140 15.01 16.20 -8.04
C GLN A 140 15.17 14.69 -8.15
#